data_AF-A0A534A231-F1
#
_entry.id   AF-A0A534A231-F1
#
_cell.length_a   1.000
_cell.length_b   1.000
_cell.length_c   1.000
_cell.angle_alpha   90.00
_cell.angle_beta   90.00
_cell.angle_gamma   90.00
#
_symmetry.space_group_name_H-M   'P 1'
#
loop_
_entity.id
_entity.type
_entity.pdbx_description
1 polymer ?
#
loop_
_entity_poly.entity_id
_entity_poly.type
_entity_poly.pdbx_seq_one_letter_code
_entity_poly.pdbx_strand_id
1 'polypeptide(L)'
;MNNDYFKRLNDLLTDRSELGPNAWCQGARAVNDWLQHLPLGNPENHAHRLLDGLKEMNDTHIDAQRRLAGLEAFRVALGNAVAALARQIRDETFPLPPSRMHIGATIQQFEREIVAGYLRVVCELAGTDGSVSFLRRGSVALALTRAIQHQSARLRVAYQTHSAAQVGVWQGLHDMFRFAVDAACDGKAQADPLLRGAKIDARGAYTQSILHAFAQPYHFIPAHNIELHAALPVLASLCAIGQGEAGEGAIAFCTEGDHAPPSPPRGREISSDALWQLDVSALLRALQAHDARATTVRIESRAGA
;
A
#
# COMPACT_ATOMS: atom_id res chain seq x y z
N MET A 1 5.59 -22.79 13.01
CA MET A 1 5.08 -21.41 13.12
C MET A 1 3.59 -21.45 12.89
N ASN A 2 2.78 -21.07 13.88
CA ASN A 2 1.34 -20.92 13.67
C ASN A 2 1.17 -19.62 12.87
N ASN A 3 1.02 -19.73 11.56
CA ASN A 3 1.05 -18.58 10.65
C ASN A 3 -0.33 -17.93 10.59
N ASP A 4 -0.76 -17.36 11.72
CA ASP A 4 -2.10 -16.77 11.88
C ASP A 4 -2.33 -15.59 10.91
N TYR A 5 -1.28 -14.87 10.52
CA TYR A 5 -1.37 -13.80 9.51
C TYR A 5 -1.56 -14.36 8.09
N PHE A 6 -0.86 -15.42 7.68
CA PHE A 6 -1.10 -16.06 6.38
C PHE A 6 -2.51 -16.62 6.29
N LYS A 7 -3.02 -17.24 7.37
CA LYS A 7 -4.40 -17.69 7.43
C LYS A 7 -5.37 -16.52 7.22
N ARG A 8 -5.20 -15.42 7.94
CA ARG A 8 -6.02 -14.21 7.74
C ARG A 8 -5.95 -13.67 6.32
N LEU A 9 -4.76 -13.66 5.69
CA LEU A 9 -4.63 -13.24 4.29
C LEU A 9 -5.43 -14.13 3.34
N ASN A 10 -5.47 -15.45 3.60
CA ASN A 10 -6.26 -16.40 2.82
C ASN A 10 -7.76 -16.22 3.06
N ASP A 11 -8.17 -15.99 4.31
CA ASP A 11 -9.57 -15.78 4.71
C ASP A 11 -10.18 -14.51 4.07
N LEU A 12 -9.36 -13.58 3.57
CA LEU A 12 -9.80 -12.41 2.80
C LEU A 12 -10.20 -12.74 1.35
N LEU A 13 -9.88 -13.93 0.84
CA LEU A 13 -10.10 -14.31 -0.54
C LEU A 13 -11.41 -15.08 -0.71
N THR A 14 -12.18 -14.73 -1.74
CA THR A 14 -13.43 -15.41 -2.11
C THR A 14 -13.19 -16.59 -3.04
N ASP A 15 -14.15 -17.51 -3.09
CA ASP A 15 -14.15 -18.64 -4.02
C ASP A 15 -14.16 -18.17 -5.50
N ARG A 16 -13.68 -19.04 -6.39
CA ARG A 16 -13.55 -18.75 -7.84
C ARG A 16 -14.52 -19.56 -8.66
N SER A 17 -14.89 -18.98 -9.80
CA SER A 17 -15.53 -19.67 -10.90
C SER A 17 -14.49 -20.22 -11.88
N GLU A 18 -14.84 -21.32 -12.56
CA GLU A 18 -14.02 -21.93 -13.59
C GLU A 18 -13.74 -20.98 -14.76
N LEU A 19 -12.57 -21.12 -15.37
CA LEU A 19 -12.15 -20.29 -16.49
C LEU A 19 -13.00 -20.61 -17.72
N GLY A 20 -13.84 -19.65 -18.14
CA GLY A 20 -14.57 -19.76 -19.40
C GLY A 20 -13.62 -19.70 -20.62
N PRO A 21 -13.98 -20.32 -21.76
CA PRO A 21 -13.13 -20.39 -22.95
C PRO A 21 -12.74 -19.02 -23.55
N ASN A 22 -13.47 -17.95 -23.22
CA ASN A 22 -13.25 -16.58 -23.70
C ASN A 22 -12.76 -15.62 -22.60
N ALA A 23 -12.17 -16.12 -21.52
CA ALA A 23 -11.70 -15.26 -20.43
C ALA A 23 -10.61 -14.29 -20.91
N TRP A 24 -10.84 -12.99 -20.73
CA TRP A 24 -9.97 -11.90 -21.24
C TRP A 24 -8.73 -11.66 -20.37
N CYS A 25 -8.68 -12.21 -19.16
CA CYS A 25 -7.65 -11.93 -18.16
C CYS A 25 -6.52 -12.97 -18.10
N GLN A 26 -6.28 -13.72 -19.19
CA GLN A 26 -5.27 -14.78 -19.27
C GLN A 26 -3.83 -14.27 -19.46
N GLY A 27 -3.36 -13.43 -18.53
CA GLY A 27 -2.02 -12.86 -18.55
C GLY A 27 -1.91 -11.50 -19.24
N ALA A 28 -0.70 -10.94 -19.22
CA ALA A 28 -0.45 -9.54 -19.59
C ALA A 28 -0.97 -9.15 -20.99
N ARG A 29 -0.78 -10.01 -21.99
CA ARG A 29 -1.22 -9.73 -23.37
C ARG A 29 -2.73 -9.61 -23.46
N ALA A 30 -3.47 -10.60 -22.95
CA ALA A 30 -4.92 -10.62 -22.99
C ALA A 30 -5.53 -9.43 -22.22
N VAL A 31 -4.93 -9.09 -21.07
CA VAL A 31 -5.31 -7.90 -20.30
C VAL A 31 -5.05 -6.62 -21.09
N ASN A 32 -3.87 -6.46 -21.70
CA ASN A 32 -3.58 -5.28 -22.52
C ASN A 32 -4.50 -5.16 -23.72
N ASP A 33 -4.79 -6.27 -24.42
CA ASP A 33 -5.72 -6.30 -25.54
C ASP A 33 -7.11 -5.87 -25.07
N TRP A 34 -7.61 -6.39 -23.94
CA TRP A 34 -8.89 -5.98 -23.35
C TRP A 34 -8.92 -4.49 -22.98
N LEU A 35 -7.85 -3.98 -22.33
CA LEU A 35 -7.73 -2.57 -21.94
C LEU A 35 -7.80 -1.63 -23.15
N GLN A 36 -7.19 -2.01 -24.29
CA GLN A 36 -7.22 -1.22 -25.53
C GLN A 36 -8.61 -1.15 -26.18
N HIS A 37 -9.46 -2.15 -25.94
CA HIS A 37 -10.83 -2.22 -26.47
C HIS A 37 -11.88 -1.62 -25.54
N LEU A 38 -11.49 -1.15 -24.34
CA LEU A 38 -12.41 -0.42 -23.48
C LEU A 38 -12.85 0.88 -24.17
N PRO A 39 -14.15 1.17 -24.26
CA PRO A 39 -14.60 2.39 -24.89
C PRO A 39 -14.08 3.60 -24.13
N LEU A 40 -13.40 4.46 -24.87
CA LEU A 40 -12.95 5.77 -24.42
C LEU A 40 -14.17 6.70 -24.43
N GLY A 41 -15.01 6.58 -23.40
CA GLY A 41 -16.23 7.36 -23.21
C GLY A 41 -16.19 8.20 -21.93
N ASN A 42 -17.34 8.37 -21.28
CA ASN A 42 -17.45 9.03 -19.97
C ASN A 42 -16.42 8.41 -18.97
N PRO A 43 -15.54 9.21 -18.33
CA PRO A 43 -14.55 8.74 -17.37
C PRO A 43 -15.12 7.87 -16.23
N GLU A 44 -16.34 8.18 -15.77
CA GLU A 44 -17.02 7.38 -14.74
C GLU A 44 -17.40 6.00 -15.28
N ASN A 45 -17.96 5.92 -16.49
CA ASN A 45 -18.27 4.63 -17.13
C ASN A 45 -17.01 3.82 -17.39
N HIS A 46 -15.91 4.48 -17.77
CA HIS A 46 -14.62 3.83 -17.94
C HIS A 46 -14.09 3.26 -16.62
N ALA A 47 -14.18 4.03 -15.53
CA ALA A 47 -13.80 3.56 -14.20
C ALA A 47 -14.66 2.36 -13.75
N HIS A 48 -15.99 2.41 -13.91
CA HIS A 48 -16.85 1.27 -13.58
C HIS A 48 -16.46 0.00 -14.35
N ARG A 49 -16.20 0.10 -15.66
CA ARG A 49 -15.77 -1.05 -16.46
C ARG A 49 -14.42 -1.62 -16.04
N LEU A 50 -13.47 -0.76 -15.68
CA LEU A 50 -12.20 -1.21 -15.12
C LEU A 50 -12.43 -1.97 -13.81
N LEU A 51 -13.24 -1.42 -12.92
CA LEU A 51 -13.51 -2.04 -11.63
C LEU A 51 -14.21 -3.41 -11.79
N ASP A 52 -15.20 -3.49 -12.67
CA ASP A 52 -15.90 -4.74 -12.96
C ASP A 52 -14.96 -5.78 -13.57
N GLY A 53 -14.08 -5.38 -14.48
CA GLY A 53 -13.04 -6.27 -15.00
C GLY A 53 -12.09 -6.76 -13.90
N LEU A 54 -11.65 -5.90 -12.99
CA LEU A 54 -10.78 -6.34 -11.90
C LEU A 54 -11.47 -7.36 -10.97
N LYS A 55 -12.76 -7.17 -10.68
CA LYS A 55 -13.56 -8.15 -9.92
C LYS A 55 -13.69 -9.47 -10.68
N GLU A 56 -14.04 -9.42 -11.96
CA GLU A 56 -14.15 -10.61 -12.81
C GLU A 56 -12.82 -11.38 -12.85
N MET A 57 -11.69 -10.67 -12.97
CA MET A 57 -10.35 -11.28 -12.91
C MET A 57 -10.11 -11.96 -11.55
N ASN A 58 -10.54 -11.37 -10.44
CA ASN A 58 -10.40 -11.95 -9.10
C ASN A 58 -11.28 -13.20 -8.90
N ASP A 59 -12.46 -13.22 -9.50
CA ASP A 59 -13.42 -14.33 -9.45
C ASP A 59 -13.07 -15.47 -10.41
N THR A 60 -12.19 -15.24 -11.37
CA THR A 60 -11.81 -16.24 -12.39
C THR A 60 -10.63 -17.11 -11.95
N HIS A 61 -10.65 -18.42 -12.21
CA HIS A 61 -9.48 -19.28 -12.01
C HIS A 61 -8.36 -19.00 -13.03
N ILE A 62 -7.24 -18.43 -12.56
CA ILE A 62 -6.06 -18.08 -13.38
C ILE A 62 -4.82 -18.60 -12.66
N ASP A 63 -3.86 -19.19 -13.39
CA ASP A 63 -2.54 -19.53 -12.85
C ASP A 63 -1.86 -18.31 -12.22
N ALA A 64 -1.22 -18.50 -11.06
CA ALA A 64 -0.65 -17.41 -10.26
C ALA A 64 0.33 -16.52 -11.02
N GLN A 65 1.17 -17.08 -11.90
CA GLN A 65 2.13 -16.29 -12.68
C GLN A 65 1.43 -15.50 -13.79
N ARG A 66 0.44 -16.11 -14.45
CA ARG A 66 -0.40 -15.42 -15.43
C ARG A 66 -1.20 -14.29 -14.76
N ARG A 67 -1.78 -14.53 -13.59
CA ARG A 67 -2.48 -13.52 -12.79
C ARG A 67 -1.54 -12.36 -12.45
N LEU A 68 -0.34 -12.65 -11.94
CA LEU A 68 0.64 -11.62 -11.60
C LEU A 68 1.00 -10.74 -12.81
N ALA A 69 1.27 -11.36 -13.96
CA ALA A 69 1.55 -10.62 -15.19
C ALA A 69 0.36 -9.78 -15.66
N GLY A 70 -0.86 -10.32 -15.53
CA GLY A 70 -2.09 -9.59 -15.83
C GLY A 70 -2.31 -8.39 -14.91
N LEU A 71 -2.09 -8.54 -13.59
CA LEU A 71 -2.23 -7.46 -12.61
C LEU A 71 -1.22 -6.34 -12.84
N GLU A 72 0.03 -6.65 -13.16
CA GLU A 72 1.03 -5.61 -13.46
C GLU A 72 0.69 -4.84 -14.74
N ALA A 73 0.11 -5.50 -15.75
CA ALA A 73 -0.43 -4.82 -16.93
C ALA A 73 -1.64 -3.94 -16.58
N PHE A 74 -2.57 -4.46 -15.78
CA PHE A 74 -3.76 -3.75 -15.32
C PHE A 74 -3.43 -2.50 -14.49
N ARG A 75 -2.39 -2.60 -13.65
CA ARG A 75 -2.03 -1.56 -12.67
C ARG A 75 -1.76 -0.20 -13.29
N VAL A 76 -1.23 -0.15 -14.52
CA VAL A 76 -0.98 1.12 -15.23
C VAL A 76 -2.30 1.83 -15.56
N ALA A 77 -3.28 1.11 -16.11
CA ALA A 77 -4.60 1.66 -16.43
C ALA A 77 -5.35 2.08 -15.16
N LEU A 78 -5.30 1.26 -14.11
CA LEU A 78 -5.87 1.60 -12.80
C LEU A 78 -5.24 2.87 -12.22
N GLY A 79 -3.91 2.99 -12.26
CA GLY A 79 -3.20 4.17 -11.76
C GLY A 79 -3.64 5.46 -12.46
N ASN A 80 -3.84 5.42 -13.78
CA ASN A 80 -4.36 6.55 -14.55
C ASN A 80 -5.80 6.92 -14.16
N ALA A 81 -6.67 5.92 -13.99
CA ALA A 81 -8.07 6.13 -13.58
C ALA A 81 -8.14 6.71 -12.15
N VAL A 82 -7.41 6.13 -11.20
CA VAL A 82 -7.31 6.62 -9.82
C VAL A 82 -6.76 8.04 -9.77
N ALA A 83 -5.72 8.36 -10.54
CA ALA A 83 -5.19 9.72 -10.62
C ALA A 83 -6.21 10.73 -11.17
N ALA A 84 -6.99 10.34 -12.17
CA ALA A 84 -8.05 11.18 -12.73
C ALA A 84 -9.19 11.45 -11.73
N LEU A 85 -9.61 10.42 -10.99
CA LEU A 85 -10.61 10.54 -9.94
C LEU A 85 -10.09 11.37 -8.75
N ALA A 86 -8.85 11.12 -8.30
CA ALA A 86 -8.27 11.80 -7.14
C ALA A 86 -8.08 13.32 -7.36
N ARG A 87 -7.88 13.78 -8.61
CA ARG A 87 -7.85 15.21 -8.94
C ARG A 87 -9.17 15.91 -8.61
N GLN A 88 -10.29 15.21 -8.76
CA GLN A 88 -11.62 15.77 -8.47
C GLN A 88 -11.86 15.99 -6.97
N ILE A 89 -11.11 15.31 -6.10
CA ILE A 89 -11.19 15.48 -4.65
C ILE A 89 -10.21 16.54 -4.16
N ARG A 90 -9.05 16.68 -4.82
CA ARG A 90 -7.92 17.49 -4.37
C ARG A 90 -8.25 18.97 -4.22
N ASP A 91 -8.96 19.54 -5.18
CA ASP A 91 -9.15 20.99 -5.28
C ASP A 91 -10.45 21.46 -4.62
N GLU A 92 -11.14 20.57 -3.89
CA GLU A 92 -12.44 20.83 -3.30
C GLU A 92 -12.33 21.46 -1.90
N THR A 93 -13.29 22.32 -1.56
CA THR A 93 -13.39 22.89 -0.22
C THR A 93 -14.00 21.90 0.78
N PHE A 94 -13.62 22.03 2.06
CA PHE A 94 -14.13 21.18 3.13
C PHE A 94 -15.33 21.83 3.84
N PRO A 95 -16.33 21.04 4.28
CA PRO A 95 -16.43 19.59 4.16
C PRO A 95 -16.69 19.13 2.70
N LEU A 96 -16.14 17.97 2.33
CA LEU A 96 -16.33 17.43 0.99
C LEU A 96 -17.82 17.14 0.72
N PRO A 97 -18.37 17.54 -0.44
CA PRO A 97 -19.75 17.23 -0.78
C PRO A 97 -19.92 15.72 -1.06
N PRO A 98 -21.16 15.18 -0.92
CA PRO A 98 -21.42 13.75 -1.05
C PRO A 98 -20.91 13.10 -2.34
N SER A 99 -20.96 13.84 -3.46
CA SER A 99 -20.43 13.37 -4.75
C SER A 99 -18.93 13.09 -4.72
N ARG A 100 -18.14 13.90 -4.01
CA ARG A 100 -16.69 13.70 -3.87
C ARG A 100 -16.35 12.58 -2.89
N MET A 101 -17.15 12.45 -1.83
CA MET A 101 -17.05 11.31 -0.92
C MET A 101 -17.31 9.99 -1.67
N HIS A 102 -18.26 9.98 -2.60
CA HIS A 102 -18.51 8.82 -3.46
C HIS A 102 -17.29 8.47 -4.35
N ILE A 103 -16.64 9.48 -4.96
CA ILE A 103 -15.39 9.26 -5.72
C ILE A 103 -14.31 8.62 -4.82
N GLY A 104 -14.16 9.11 -3.59
CA GLY A 104 -13.23 8.53 -2.61
C GLY A 104 -13.55 7.06 -2.34
N ALA A 105 -14.83 6.72 -2.18
CA ALA A 105 -15.27 5.33 -2.01
C ALA A 105 -14.98 4.46 -3.23
N THR A 106 -15.15 4.99 -4.46
CA THR A 106 -14.78 4.27 -5.69
C THR A 106 -13.28 3.99 -5.76
N ILE A 107 -12.43 4.97 -5.41
CA ILE A 107 -10.97 4.75 -5.36
C ILE A 107 -10.64 3.68 -4.32
N GLN A 108 -11.21 3.75 -3.11
CA GLN A 108 -11.03 2.72 -2.08
C GLN A 108 -11.39 1.32 -2.59
N GLN A 109 -12.44 1.21 -3.41
CA GLN A 109 -12.86 -0.05 -3.99
C GLN A 109 -11.83 -0.59 -4.99
N PHE A 110 -11.32 0.24 -5.90
CA PHE A 110 -10.24 -0.15 -6.80
C PHE A 110 -9.01 -0.67 -6.06
N GLU A 111 -8.55 0.09 -5.07
CA GLU A 111 -7.38 -0.27 -4.28
C GLU A 111 -7.59 -1.58 -3.51
N ARG A 112 -8.81 -1.83 -3.00
CA ARG A 112 -9.16 -3.09 -2.34
C ARG A 112 -9.15 -4.26 -3.31
N GLU A 113 -9.79 -4.13 -4.48
CA GLU A 113 -9.86 -5.23 -5.45
C GLU A 113 -8.47 -5.57 -6.02
N ILE A 114 -7.59 -4.59 -6.24
CA ILE A 114 -6.24 -4.89 -6.74
C ILE A 114 -5.36 -5.52 -5.66
N VAL A 115 -5.53 -5.15 -4.39
CA VAL A 115 -4.90 -5.85 -3.25
C VAL A 115 -5.34 -7.32 -3.22
N ALA A 116 -6.63 -7.60 -3.36
CA ALA A 116 -7.15 -8.97 -3.38
C ALA A 116 -6.51 -9.80 -4.52
N GLY A 117 -6.36 -9.21 -5.71
CA GLY A 117 -5.69 -9.86 -6.83
C GLY A 117 -4.23 -10.25 -6.51
N TYR A 118 -3.46 -9.34 -5.91
CA TYR A 118 -2.08 -9.63 -5.51
C TYR A 118 -1.99 -10.64 -4.35
N LEU A 119 -2.86 -10.53 -3.34
CA LEU A 119 -2.93 -11.50 -2.25
C LEU A 119 -3.24 -12.90 -2.74
N ARG A 120 -4.06 -13.02 -3.78
CA ARG A 120 -4.33 -14.30 -4.44
C ARG A 120 -3.08 -14.93 -5.04
N VAL A 121 -2.24 -14.13 -5.71
CA VAL A 121 -0.92 -14.59 -6.18
C VAL A 121 -0.06 -15.07 -5.02
N VAL A 122 -0.02 -14.32 -3.91
CA VAL A 122 0.76 -14.70 -2.72
C VAL A 122 0.31 -16.05 -2.16
N CYS A 123 -1.01 -16.22 -1.96
CA CYS A 123 -1.57 -17.43 -1.36
C CYS A 123 -1.43 -18.66 -2.27
N GLU A 124 -1.52 -18.49 -3.59
CA GLU A 124 -1.35 -19.60 -4.55
C GLU A 124 0.13 -20.01 -4.73
N LEU A 125 1.06 -19.07 -4.57
CA LEU A 125 2.50 -19.36 -4.66
C LEU A 125 3.09 -19.91 -3.36
N ALA A 126 2.47 -19.62 -2.23
CA ALA A 126 2.81 -20.20 -0.93
C ALA A 126 2.30 -21.65 -0.81
N GLY A 127 2.98 -22.46 -0.01
CA GLY A 127 2.49 -23.76 0.43
C GLY A 127 1.28 -23.61 1.36
N THR A 128 0.59 -24.72 1.64
CA THR A 128 -0.54 -24.74 2.59
C THR A 128 -0.13 -24.33 4.01
N ASP A 129 1.14 -24.50 4.36
CA ASP A 129 1.77 -24.06 5.60
C ASP A 129 2.30 -22.61 5.56
N GLY A 130 2.10 -21.90 4.44
CA GLY A 130 2.62 -20.57 4.20
C GLY A 130 4.09 -20.54 3.76
N SER A 131 4.74 -21.68 3.53
CA SER A 131 6.13 -21.73 3.09
C SER A 131 6.29 -21.23 1.64
N VAL A 132 7.36 -20.48 1.37
CA VAL A 132 7.63 -19.94 0.02
C VAL A 132 8.97 -20.47 -0.49
N SER A 133 8.90 -21.26 -1.58
CA SER A 133 10.10 -21.80 -2.22
C SER A 133 10.97 -20.70 -2.81
N PHE A 134 12.28 -20.95 -2.87
CA PHE A 134 13.26 -19.98 -3.38
C PHE A 134 12.91 -19.46 -4.79
N LEU A 135 12.46 -20.37 -5.68
CA LEU A 135 12.08 -20.04 -7.06
C LEU A 135 10.87 -19.11 -7.15
N ARG A 136 9.93 -19.17 -6.19
CA ARG A 136 8.70 -18.36 -6.18
C ARG A 136 8.87 -17.05 -5.42
N ARG A 137 9.93 -16.92 -4.61
CA ARG A 137 10.19 -15.77 -3.73
C ARG A 137 10.23 -14.43 -4.47
N GLY A 138 10.70 -14.41 -5.72
CA GLY A 138 10.67 -13.20 -6.55
C GLY A 138 9.25 -12.71 -6.84
N SER A 139 8.39 -13.61 -7.30
CA SER A 139 6.98 -13.31 -7.59
C SER A 139 6.19 -12.96 -6.34
N VAL A 140 6.45 -13.65 -5.21
CA VAL A 140 5.83 -13.33 -3.92
C VAL A 140 6.27 -11.95 -3.41
N ALA A 141 7.55 -11.61 -3.50
CA ALA A 141 8.05 -10.28 -3.14
C ALA A 141 7.38 -9.18 -3.97
N LEU A 142 7.23 -9.40 -5.28
CA LEU A 142 6.54 -8.46 -6.17
C LEU A 142 5.09 -8.29 -5.75
N ALA A 143 4.34 -9.38 -5.59
CA ALA A 143 2.93 -9.33 -5.22
C ALA A 143 2.72 -8.64 -3.86
N LEU A 144 3.51 -8.97 -2.84
CA LEU A 144 3.42 -8.33 -1.52
C LEU A 144 3.78 -6.86 -1.55
N THR A 145 4.84 -6.48 -2.27
CA THR A 145 5.25 -5.08 -2.41
C THR A 145 4.11 -4.26 -3.03
N ARG A 146 3.50 -4.77 -4.13
CA ARG A 146 2.37 -4.11 -4.78
C ARG A 146 1.13 -4.05 -3.89
N ALA A 147 0.79 -5.15 -3.23
CA ALA A 147 -0.35 -5.20 -2.31
C ALA A 147 -0.19 -4.21 -1.15
N ILE A 148 1.00 -4.09 -0.56
CA ILE A 148 1.27 -3.11 0.49
C ILE A 148 1.17 -1.67 -0.05
N GLN A 149 1.67 -1.39 -1.25
CA GLN A 149 1.53 -0.06 -1.88
C GLN A 149 0.05 0.33 -2.06
N HIS A 150 -0.78 -0.58 -2.60
CA HIS A 150 -2.21 -0.33 -2.84
C HIS A 150 -3.02 -0.28 -1.53
N GLN A 151 -2.72 -1.15 -0.57
CA GLN A 151 -3.32 -1.09 0.75
C GLN A 151 -2.95 0.22 1.49
N SER A 152 -1.74 0.73 1.29
CA SER A 152 -1.34 2.04 1.80
C SER A 152 -2.05 3.18 1.08
N ALA A 153 -2.34 3.03 -0.21
CA ALA A 153 -3.14 3.99 -0.96
C ALA A 153 -4.57 4.13 -0.38
N ARG A 154 -5.15 3.05 0.17
CA ARG A 154 -6.42 3.10 0.92
C ARG A 154 -6.34 4.00 2.15
N LEU A 155 -5.23 3.97 2.90
CA LEU A 155 -5.00 4.92 3.99
C LEU A 155 -4.92 6.36 3.47
N ARG A 156 -4.19 6.61 2.38
CA ARG A 156 -4.09 7.95 1.80
C ARG A 156 -5.44 8.52 1.40
N VAL A 157 -6.31 7.71 0.78
CA VAL A 157 -7.65 8.16 0.40
C VAL A 157 -8.44 8.54 1.64
N ALA A 158 -8.38 7.72 2.70
CA ALA A 158 -9.04 8.04 3.97
C ALA A 158 -8.55 9.37 4.59
N TYR A 159 -7.24 9.61 4.54
CA TYR A 159 -6.65 10.88 4.99
C TYR A 159 -7.04 12.07 4.12
N GLN A 160 -7.09 11.88 2.79
CA GLN A 160 -7.49 12.92 1.86
C GLN A 160 -8.97 13.28 2.00
N THR A 161 -9.83 12.33 2.34
CA THR A 161 -11.26 12.56 2.56
C THR A 161 -11.63 12.85 4.01
N HIS A 162 -10.63 12.97 4.91
CA HIS A 162 -10.81 13.10 6.37
C HIS A 162 -11.83 12.10 6.94
N SER A 163 -11.82 10.87 6.41
CA SER A 163 -12.67 9.77 6.87
C SER A 163 -11.84 8.75 7.63
N ALA A 164 -12.45 7.99 8.54
CA ALA A 164 -11.77 6.87 9.20
C ALA A 164 -11.22 5.86 8.16
N ALA A 165 -10.10 5.22 8.48
CA ALA A 165 -9.60 4.09 7.71
C ALA A 165 -10.65 2.97 7.72
N GLN A 166 -10.83 2.31 6.58
CA GLN A 166 -11.76 1.18 6.49
C GLN A 166 -11.28 0.00 7.34
N VAL A 167 -12.23 -0.78 7.85
CA VAL A 167 -11.94 -2.01 8.61
C VAL A 167 -11.06 -2.95 7.79
N GLY A 168 -10.08 -3.54 8.46
CA GLY A 168 -9.09 -4.48 7.94
C GLY A 168 -7.92 -3.84 7.22
N VAL A 169 -7.89 -2.50 7.05
CA VAL A 169 -6.80 -1.86 6.31
C VAL A 169 -5.46 -2.04 7.03
N TRP A 170 -5.43 -1.78 8.34
CA TRP A 170 -4.22 -1.89 9.15
C TRP A 170 -3.84 -3.35 9.36
N GLN A 171 -4.80 -4.20 9.76
CA GLN A 171 -4.52 -5.62 9.95
C GLN A 171 -3.95 -6.26 8.68
N GLY A 172 -4.49 -5.91 7.50
CA GLY A 172 -3.95 -6.38 6.22
C GLY A 172 -2.53 -5.89 5.94
N LEU A 173 -2.19 -4.63 6.26
CA LEU A 173 -0.81 -4.13 6.14
C LEU A 173 0.16 -4.90 7.03
N HIS A 174 -0.23 -5.09 8.30
CA HIS A 174 0.55 -5.86 9.27
C HIS A 174 0.77 -7.30 8.80
N ASP A 175 -0.30 -7.97 8.36
CA ASP A 175 -0.26 -9.37 7.94
C ASP A 175 0.61 -9.58 6.69
N MET A 176 0.46 -8.71 5.68
CA MET A 176 1.28 -8.76 4.47
C MET A 176 2.76 -8.53 4.76
N PHE A 177 3.08 -7.54 5.61
CA PHE A 177 4.47 -7.26 5.94
C PHE A 177 5.10 -8.38 6.76
N ARG A 178 4.40 -8.90 7.77
CA ARG A 178 4.86 -10.05 8.56
C ARG A 178 5.07 -11.28 7.68
N PHE A 179 4.15 -11.53 6.74
CA PHE A 179 4.33 -12.61 5.78
C PHE A 179 5.56 -12.41 4.88
N ALA A 180 5.83 -11.18 4.45
CA ALA A 180 7.02 -10.87 3.66
C ALA A 180 8.33 -11.15 4.43
N VAL A 181 8.35 -10.81 5.73
CA VAL A 181 9.50 -11.05 6.62
C VAL A 181 9.73 -12.55 6.82
N ASP A 182 8.66 -13.31 7.05
CA ASP A 182 8.76 -14.75 7.29
C ASP A 182 9.09 -15.54 6.02
N ALA A 183 8.60 -15.07 4.87
CA ALA A 183 9.03 -15.54 3.56
C ALA A 183 10.44 -15.04 3.19
N ALA A 184 11.08 -14.23 4.04
CA ALA A 184 12.38 -13.59 3.87
C ALA A 184 12.53 -12.96 2.47
N CYS A 185 11.55 -12.15 2.12
CA CYS A 185 11.43 -11.47 0.83
C CYS A 185 11.07 -9.98 0.95
N ASP A 186 10.93 -9.48 2.18
CA ASP A 186 10.54 -8.12 2.53
C ASP A 186 11.53 -7.04 2.04
N GLY A 187 12.82 -7.36 1.97
CA GLY A 187 13.88 -6.49 1.43
C GLY A 187 14.21 -6.71 -0.05
N LYS A 188 13.40 -7.50 -0.78
CA LYS A 188 13.67 -7.81 -2.19
C LYS A 188 13.11 -6.73 -3.10
N ALA A 189 13.94 -5.73 -3.39
CA ALA A 189 13.57 -4.56 -4.19
C ALA A 189 13.09 -4.90 -5.61
N GLN A 190 11.95 -4.30 -5.99
CA GLN A 190 11.27 -4.46 -7.27
C GLN A 190 11.26 -3.13 -8.02
N ALA A 191 11.56 -3.15 -9.32
CA ALA A 191 11.38 -1.97 -10.15
C ALA A 191 9.89 -1.65 -10.26
N ASP A 192 9.53 -0.37 -10.18
CA ASP A 192 8.16 0.10 -10.37
C ASP A 192 8.11 1.12 -11.51
N PRO A 193 7.52 0.78 -12.68
CA PRO A 193 7.33 1.72 -13.78
C PRO A 193 6.53 2.97 -13.38
N LEU A 194 5.61 2.86 -12.41
CA LEU A 194 4.83 3.99 -11.91
C LEU A 194 5.63 4.92 -11.00
N LEU A 195 6.80 4.47 -10.52
CA LEU A 195 7.76 5.28 -9.75
C LEU A 195 8.97 5.69 -10.60
N ARG A 196 8.79 5.89 -11.90
CA ARG A 196 9.87 6.24 -12.86
C ARG A 196 11.03 5.24 -12.83
N GLY A 197 10.74 3.96 -12.58
CA GLY A 197 11.74 2.90 -12.49
C GLY A 197 12.49 2.83 -11.17
N ALA A 198 12.13 3.65 -10.17
CA ALA A 198 12.64 3.50 -8.81
C ALA A 198 12.33 2.09 -8.28
N LYS A 199 13.24 1.58 -7.46
CA LYS A 199 13.05 0.30 -6.80
C LYS A 199 12.43 0.51 -5.43
N ILE A 200 11.49 -0.37 -5.08
CA ILE A 200 10.84 -0.41 -3.77
C ILE A 200 10.65 -1.87 -3.36
N ASP A 201 10.76 -2.14 -2.07
CA ASP A 201 10.46 -3.44 -1.49
C ASP A 201 9.30 -3.33 -0.49
N ALA A 202 8.82 -4.47 -0.01
CA ALA A 202 7.70 -4.53 0.92
C ALA A 202 8.03 -3.81 2.24
N ARG A 203 9.27 -3.90 2.72
CA ARG A 203 9.73 -3.19 3.93
C ARG A 203 9.67 -1.68 3.76
N GLY A 204 10.18 -1.15 2.67
CA GLY A 204 10.16 0.27 2.37
C GLY A 204 8.73 0.79 2.18
N ALA A 205 7.88 0.05 1.46
CA ALA A 205 6.47 0.40 1.30
C ALA A 205 5.73 0.43 2.64
N TYR A 206 5.94 -0.58 3.49
CA TYR A 206 5.33 -0.66 4.82
C TYR A 206 5.84 0.44 5.76
N THR A 207 7.15 0.71 5.74
CA THR A 207 7.78 1.78 6.53
C THR A 207 7.18 3.15 6.20
N GLN A 208 6.89 3.43 4.93
CA GLN A 208 6.20 4.65 4.52
C GLN A 208 4.80 4.75 5.18
N SER A 209 4.05 3.65 5.25
CA SER A 209 2.70 3.63 5.86
C SER A 209 2.75 3.89 7.36
N ILE A 210 3.69 3.26 8.07
CA ILE A 210 3.89 3.47 9.51
C ILE A 210 4.31 4.91 9.79
N LEU A 211 5.27 5.44 9.05
CA LEU A 211 5.73 6.81 9.20
C LEU A 211 4.61 7.82 8.91
N HIS A 212 3.79 7.57 7.87
CA HIS A 212 2.67 8.44 7.54
C HIS A 212 1.63 8.49 8.67
N ALA A 213 1.26 7.35 9.25
CA ALA A 213 0.33 7.31 10.36
C ALA A 213 0.89 7.97 11.62
N PHE A 214 2.19 7.77 11.90
CA PHE A 214 2.87 8.42 13.01
C PHE A 214 2.86 9.95 12.89
N ALA A 215 2.90 10.49 11.68
CA ALA A 215 2.79 11.93 11.43
C ALA A 215 1.38 12.50 11.72
N GLN A 216 0.42 11.66 12.14
CA GLN A 216 -0.96 12.04 12.49
C GLN A 216 -1.68 12.80 11.35
N PRO A 217 -1.89 12.16 10.18
CA PRO A 217 -2.27 12.84 8.95
C PRO A 217 -3.65 13.51 9.00
N TYR A 218 -4.51 13.12 9.95
CA TYR A 218 -5.79 13.79 10.20
C TYR A 218 -5.64 15.20 10.80
N HIS A 219 -4.46 15.56 11.32
CA HIS A 219 -4.16 16.92 11.78
C HIS A 219 -3.68 17.84 10.65
N PHE A 220 -3.45 17.31 9.45
CA PHE A 220 -3.06 18.08 8.28
C PHE A 220 -4.26 18.43 7.40
N ILE A 221 -4.16 19.60 6.76
CA ILE A 221 -5.00 19.91 5.60
C ILE A 221 -4.59 19.00 4.41
N PRO A 222 -5.48 18.77 3.44
CA PRO A 222 -5.21 17.85 2.32
C PRO A 222 -3.94 18.19 1.53
N ALA A 223 -3.64 19.48 1.32
CA ALA A 223 -2.44 19.91 0.62
C ALA A 223 -1.16 19.42 1.32
N HIS A 224 -1.05 19.59 2.64
CA HIS A 224 0.09 19.09 3.42
C HIS A 224 0.17 17.56 3.44
N ASN A 225 -0.97 16.85 3.45
CA ASN A 225 -0.97 15.39 3.30
C ASN A 225 -0.41 14.94 1.95
N ILE A 226 -0.67 15.68 0.87
CA ILE A 226 -0.12 15.41 -0.46
C ILE A 226 1.41 15.64 -0.45
N GLU A 227 1.87 16.73 0.15
CA GLU A 227 3.30 17.05 0.26
C GLU A 227 4.05 16.02 1.11
N LEU A 228 3.53 15.69 2.29
CA LEU A 228 4.07 14.65 3.15
C LEU A 228 4.16 13.32 2.39
N HIS A 229 3.09 12.93 1.71
CA HIS A 229 3.07 11.70 0.93
C HIS A 229 4.16 11.67 -0.15
N ALA A 230 4.39 12.79 -0.85
CA ALA A 230 5.45 12.88 -1.85
C ALA A 230 6.86 12.77 -1.22
N ALA A 231 7.04 13.20 0.03
CA ALA A 231 8.29 13.11 0.76
C ALA A 231 8.53 11.73 1.41
N LEU A 232 7.48 10.96 1.70
CA LEU A 232 7.57 9.67 2.41
C LEU A 232 8.64 8.72 1.88
N PRO A 233 8.85 8.51 0.56
CA PRO A 233 9.89 7.61 0.08
C PRO A 233 11.29 8.00 0.57
N VAL A 234 11.59 9.30 0.64
CA VAL A 234 12.88 9.80 1.14
C VAL A 234 12.92 9.68 2.65
N LEU A 235 11.89 10.15 3.36
CA LEU A 235 11.85 10.15 4.82
C LEU A 235 11.92 8.71 5.38
N ALA A 236 11.16 7.78 4.80
CA ALA A 236 11.13 6.38 5.21
C ALA A 236 12.45 5.65 4.92
N SER A 237 13.23 6.09 3.93
CA SER A 237 14.56 5.50 3.68
C SER A 237 15.60 5.83 4.76
N LEU A 238 15.30 6.82 5.61
CA LEU A 238 16.06 7.18 6.79
C LEU A 238 15.52 6.54 8.08
N CYS A 239 14.59 5.60 7.96
CA CYS A 239 14.02 4.87 9.08
C CYS A 239 14.37 3.38 8.97
N ALA A 240 14.43 2.71 10.11
CA ALA A 240 14.62 1.26 10.17
C ALA A 240 13.48 0.63 10.98
N ILE A 241 12.84 -0.38 10.41
CA ILE A 241 11.77 -1.13 11.08
C ILE A 241 12.33 -2.47 11.58
N GLY A 242 12.00 -2.84 12.81
CA GLY A 242 12.50 -4.06 13.45
C GLY A 242 11.46 -4.70 14.36
N GLN A 243 11.56 -6.01 14.53
CA GLN A 243 10.75 -6.75 15.49
C GLN A 243 11.37 -6.65 16.89
N GLY A 244 10.52 -6.65 17.92
CA GLY A 244 10.92 -6.57 19.32
C GLY A 244 10.61 -5.22 19.97
N GLU A 245 11.06 -5.09 21.23
CA GLU A 245 10.83 -3.89 22.04
C GLU A 245 11.51 -2.66 21.46
N ALA A 246 10.83 -1.52 21.58
CA ALA A 246 11.37 -0.25 21.14
C ALA A 246 12.50 0.20 22.07
N GLY A 247 13.67 0.45 21.49
CA GLY A 247 14.77 1.13 22.18
C GLY A 247 14.44 2.59 22.47
N GLU A 248 15.34 3.26 23.21
CA GLU A 248 15.19 4.69 23.51
C GLU A 248 15.10 5.52 22.20
N GLY A 249 14.05 6.33 22.08
CA GLY A 249 13.81 7.17 20.90
C GLY A 249 13.18 6.46 19.70
N ALA A 250 13.01 5.14 19.74
CA ALA A 250 12.27 4.40 18.71
C ALA A 250 10.76 4.45 18.96
N ILE A 251 9.98 4.36 17.88
CA ILE A 251 8.52 4.37 17.96
C ILE A 251 8.02 2.94 18.05
N ALA A 252 7.39 2.57 19.17
CA ALA A 252 6.77 1.26 19.35
C ALA A 252 5.40 1.17 18.66
N PHE A 253 5.09 0.03 18.06
CA PHE A 253 3.76 -0.30 17.58
C PHE A 253 3.47 -1.81 17.64
N CYS A 254 2.19 -2.16 17.74
CA CYS A 254 1.71 -3.52 17.69
C CYS A 254 1.25 -3.89 16.26
N THR A 255 1.51 -5.12 15.85
CA THR A 255 1.03 -5.68 14.57
C THR A 255 -0.19 -6.59 14.71
N GLU A 256 -0.73 -6.69 15.93
CA GLU A 256 -2.01 -7.33 16.21
C GLU A 256 -3.10 -6.27 16.37
N GLY A 257 -4.19 -6.44 15.63
CA GLY A 257 -5.32 -5.53 15.62
C GLY A 257 -5.34 -4.62 14.39
N ASP A 258 -6.50 -4.03 14.17
CA ASP A 258 -6.77 -3.14 13.03
C ASP A 258 -6.71 -1.68 13.47
N HIS A 259 -5.55 -1.27 14.00
CA HIS A 259 -5.36 0.07 14.57
C HIS A 259 -4.14 0.76 13.98
N ALA A 260 -4.24 2.08 13.80
CA ALA A 260 -3.12 2.88 13.32
C ALA A 260 -2.01 2.97 14.39
N PRO A 261 -0.72 2.92 14.01
CA PRO A 261 0.36 3.26 14.91
C PRO A 261 0.39 4.78 15.21
N PRO A 262 0.87 5.22 16.38
CA PRO A 262 1.32 4.41 17.50
C PRO A 262 0.12 3.91 18.31
N SER A 263 -0.09 2.60 18.33
CA SER A 263 -1.02 1.93 19.24
C SER A 263 -0.20 0.99 20.12
N PRO A 264 0.51 1.51 21.14
CA PRO A 264 1.08 0.63 22.15
C PRO A 264 -0.07 -0.04 22.91
N PRO A 265 0.09 -1.29 23.37
CA PRO A 265 -0.93 -1.94 24.19
C PRO A 265 -1.27 -1.12 25.42
N ARG A 266 -2.57 -0.88 25.63
CA ARG A 266 -3.09 -0.63 26.99
C ARG A 266 -3.80 -1.90 27.46
N GLY A 267 -3.31 -2.50 28.54
CA GLY A 267 -4.06 -3.46 29.35
C GLY A 267 -4.17 -4.91 28.84
N ARG A 268 -3.37 -5.33 27.85
CA ARG A 268 -3.33 -6.73 27.38
C ARG A 268 -1.89 -7.22 27.29
N GLU A 269 -1.63 -8.46 27.73
CA GLU A 269 -0.38 -9.16 27.40
C GLU A 269 -0.29 -9.30 25.88
N ILE A 270 0.74 -8.68 25.29
CA ILE A 270 1.03 -8.77 23.86
C ILE A 270 2.20 -9.71 23.68
N SER A 271 2.09 -10.61 22.71
CA SER A 271 3.20 -11.48 22.33
C SER A 271 4.41 -10.64 21.90
N SER A 272 5.62 -10.99 22.35
CA SER A 272 6.85 -10.33 21.92
C SER A 272 6.98 -10.32 20.39
N ASP A 273 6.46 -11.35 19.71
CA ASP A 273 6.48 -11.48 18.26
C ASP A 273 5.59 -10.45 17.54
N ALA A 274 4.61 -9.88 18.24
CA ALA A 274 3.69 -8.88 17.70
C ALA A 274 4.17 -7.44 17.91
N LEU A 275 5.20 -7.23 18.75
CA LEU A 275 5.77 -5.93 19.03
C LEU A 275 6.85 -5.58 18.00
N TRP A 276 6.76 -4.36 17.48
CA TRP A 276 7.67 -3.84 16.49
C TRP A 276 8.05 -2.40 16.81
N GLN A 277 9.16 -1.97 16.23
CA GLN A 277 9.69 -0.63 16.40
C GLN A 277 10.05 0.00 15.06
N LEU A 278 9.92 1.32 14.99
CA LEU A 278 10.43 2.17 13.94
C LEU A 278 11.52 3.09 14.52
N ASP A 279 12.78 2.81 14.21
CA ASP A 279 13.90 3.70 14.50
C ASP A 279 13.87 4.87 13.50
N VAL A 280 13.74 6.08 14.05
CA VAL A 280 13.71 7.36 13.31
C VAL A 280 14.95 8.21 13.56
N SER A 281 15.98 7.67 14.21
CA SER A 281 17.16 8.43 14.64
C SER A 281 17.90 9.08 13.48
N ALA A 282 18.04 8.37 12.35
CA ALA A 282 18.69 8.92 11.17
C ALA A 282 17.84 10.01 10.49
N LEU A 283 16.51 9.83 10.47
CA LEU A 283 15.58 10.87 10.02
C LEU A 283 15.69 12.14 10.88
N LEU A 284 15.67 12.00 12.21
CA LEU A 284 15.78 13.13 13.13
C LEU A 284 17.09 13.91 12.94
N ARG A 285 18.22 13.20 12.81
CA ARG A 285 19.52 13.83 12.50
C ARG A 285 19.49 14.61 11.18
N ALA A 286 18.86 14.04 10.15
CA ALA A 286 18.75 14.70 8.84
C ALA A 286 17.89 15.98 8.92
N LEU A 287 16.77 15.93 9.65
CA LEU A 287 15.90 17.09 9.86
C LEU A 287 16.59 18.20 10.67
N GLN A 288 17.28 17.85 11.75
CA GLN A 288 18.06 18.79 12.57
C GLN A 288 19.18 19.46 11.76
N ALA A 289 19.89 18.69 10.94
CA ALA A 289 20.92 19.24 10.05
C ALA A 289 20.34 20.19 9.00
N HIS A 290 19.13 19.91 8.50
CA HIS A 290 18.44 20.79 7.56
C HIS A 290 18.02 22.11 8.22
N ASP A 291 17.45 22.04 9.43
CA ASP A 291 17.02 23.23 10.18
C ASP A 291 18.20 24.15 10.51
N ALA A 292 19.31 23.59 11.00
CA ALA A 292 20.53 24.35 11.27
C ALA A 292 21.08 25.09 10.03
N ARG A 293 21.03 24.44 8.85
CA ARG A 293 21.42 25.07 7.57
C ARG A 293 20.46 26.18 7.16
N ALA A 294 19.15 25.96 7.32
CA ALA A 294 18.14 26.97 7.01
C ALA A 294 18.25 28.20 7.91
N THR A 295 18.56 28.01 9.19
CA THR A 295 18.85 29.11 10.13
C THR A 295 20.11 29.88 9.73
N THR A 296 21.18 29.19 9.34
CA THR A 296 22.45 29.81 8.95
C THR A 296 22.29 30.71 7.71
N VAL A 297 21.61 30.22 6.66
CA VAL A 297 21.33 31.02 5.45
C VAL A 297 20.49 32.26 5.75
N ARG A 298 19.50 32.16 6.67
CA ARG A 298 18.67 33.32 7.07
C ARG A 298 19.45 34.37 7.86
N ILE A 299 20.45 33.97 8.64
CA ILE A 299 21.32 34.90 9.38
C ILE A 299 22.23 35.64 8.39
N GLU A 300 22.85 34.94 7.45
CA GLU A 300 23.71 35.55 6.43
C GLU A 300 22.92 36.49 5.49
N SER A 301 21.69 36.14 5.11
CA SER A 301 20.84 37.02 4.28
C SER A 301 20.38 38.30 5.00
N ARG A 302 20.34 38.29 6.35
CA ARG A 302 19.98 39.48 7.15
C ARG A 302 21.19 40.33 7.53
N ALA A 303 22.40 39.78 7.51
CA ALA A 303 23.62 40.51 7.81
C ALA A 303 24.19 41.30 6.60
N GLY A 304 23.61 41.15 5.41
CA GLY A 304 24.01 41.82 4.18
C GLY A 304 23.07 42.92 3.68
N ALA A 305 22.17 43.43 4.52
CA ALA A 305 21.22 44.51 4.19
C ALA A 305 21.44 45.76 5.06
#